data_AF-A0A937WRW3-F1
#
_entry.id   AF-A0A937WRW3-F1
#
_cell.length_a   1.000
_cell.length_b   1.000
_cell.length_c   1.000
_cell.angle_alpha   90.00
_cell.angle_beta   90.00
_cell.angle_gamma   90.00
#
_symmetry.space_group_name_H-M   'P 1'
#
loop_
_entity.id
_entity.type
_entity.pdbx_description
1 polymer ?
#
loop_
_entity_poly.entity_id
_entity_poly.type
_entity_poly.pdbx_seq_one_letter_code
_entity_poly.pdbx_strand_id
1 'polypeptide(L)'
;MISNKKSKGLKLIISLMIFISLRYPLYAQDIERPDNSADMFIQSGVSKLNSNDYKNAIEDFRNALKISPNNKDAKKYLAISLNNYALMVIKEDKIDNAISYLEESVKLLKDEVAKKNLSGLLLTKATNLYNKHELNDALSYANKSFNILVDNFEALRLMGDIYYDLEKLDEAILYYSKAKELKPLDEGLAKTLDRLKNEKALKSSFKDIPSDRFIIRYEKETTDFDYYQFRPILNEAYRIIGQDLNLFPNEKIVVIIYSEESYKKLKSQPSSVTGLFDGKIHIPLRSNVKDLNEYKSIVYHEYTHALIFNLTLGRCPVWLNEGLAEYEESRVMPVKTDILKTALKNNSLINITSLDEVFLLIKSQKELTPKEQGLMMLAYEEAYTLARYILHRFTRAHLQRIFSRLRMGVPIHSVLKSELYLTVEQLQKQWIEYLKQNYQ
;
A
#
# COMPACT_ATOMS: atom_id res chain seq x y z
N MET A 1 -14.62 1.95 3.43
CA MET A 1 -14.94 0.53 3.10
C MET A 1 -14.21 0.00 1.84
N ILE A 2 -13.10 0.63 1.40
CA ILE A 2 -12.33 0.23 0.20
C ILE A 2 -11.09 -0.62 0.56
N SER A 3 -10.56 -0.55 1.79
CA SER A 3 -9.38 -1.35 2.18
C SER A 3 -9.66 -2.86 2.35
N ASN A 4 -10.92 -3.28 2.47
CA ASN A 4 -11.28 -4.68 2.74
C ASN A 4 -11.62 -5.51 1.48
N LYS A 5 -11.70 -4.89 0.29
CA LYS A 5 -11.87 -5.63 -0.98
C LYS A 5 -10.55 -5.90 -1.70
N LYS A 6 -9.53 -5.03 -1.59
CA LYS A 6 -8.19 -5.30 -2.15
C LYS A 6 -7.50 -6.49 -1.45
N SER A 7 -7.75 -6.72 -0.15
CA SER A 7 -7.09 -7.81 0.60
C SER A 7 -7.66 -9.21 0.34
N LYS A 8 -8.95 -9.35 0.00
CA LYS A 8 -9.57 -10.67 -0.26
C LYS A 8 -9.12 -11.26 -1.61
N GLY A 9 -8.86 -10.43 -2.62
CA GLY A 9 -8.25 -10.88 -3.87
C GLY A 9 -6.78 -11.27 -3.69
N LEU A 10 -6.03 -10.55 -2.83
CA LEU A 10 -4.60 -10.78 -2.64
C LEU A 10 -4.27 -11.99 -1.73
N LYS A 11 -5.14 -12.31 -0.76
CA LYS A 11 -5.01 -13.55 0.04
C LYS A 11 -5.15 -14.81 -0.82
N LEU A 12 -5.86 -14.74 -1.95
CA LEU A 12 -5.94 -15.83 -2.91
C LEU A 12 -4.64 -16.00 -3.72
N ILE A 13 -3.85 -14.93 -3.90
CA ILE A 13 -2.60 -14.93 -4.68
C ILE A 13 -1.45 -15.59 -3.92
N ILE A 14 -1.37 -15.39 -2.60
CA ILE A 14 -0.37 -16.09 -1.77
C ILE A 14 -0.66 -17.61 -1.74
N SER A 15 -1.94 -18.01 -1.84
CA SER A 15 -2.35 -19.42 -1.93
C SER A 15 -2.18 -20.01 -3.34
N LEU A 16 -2.29 -19.20 -4.41
CA LEU A 16 -2.07 -19.63 -5.80
C LEU A 16 -0.59 -19.70 -6.20
N MET A 17 0.34 -19.16 -5.41
CA MET A 17 1.80 -19.27 -5.66
C MET A 17 2.38 -20.68 -5.48
N ILE A 18 1.54 -21.70 -5.25
CA ILE A 18 1.96 -23.10 -5.16
C ILE A 18 1.88 -23.83 -6.51
N PHE A 19 1.25 -23.28 -7.56
CA PHE A 19 1.11 -24.05 -8.81
C PHE A 19 2.16 -23.75 -9.88
N ILE A 20 2.95 -24.80 -10.13
CA ILE A 20 3.82 -25.11 -11.29
C ILE A 20 5.27 -24.57 -11.20
N SER A 21 5.98 -24.88 -10.11
CA SER A 21 7.44 -24.98 -10.18
C SER A 21 7.82 -26.28 -10.88
N LEU A 22 7.92 -26.27 -12.22
CA LEU A 22 8.43 -27.41 -12.97
C LEU A 22 9.91 -27.58 -12.67
N ARG A 23 10.23 -28.51 -11.75
CA ARG A 23 11.59 -29.04 -11.64
C ARG A 23 11.84 -29.93 -12.85
N TYR A 24 13.04 -29.85 -13.42
CA TYR A 24 13.46 -30.80 -14.46
C TYR A 24 13.64 -32.20 -13.85
N PRO A 25 12.90 -33.24 -14.31
CA PRO A 25 13.33 -34.61 -14.10
C PRO A 25 14.43 -34.93 -15.13
N LEU A 26 15.57 -35.44 -14.67
CA LEU A 26 16.63 -35.98 -15.53
C LEU A 26 16.55 -37.50 -15.52
N TYR A 27 16.46 -38.10 -16.72
CA TYR A 27 16.75 -39.51 -16.92
C TYR A 27 18.20 -39.64 -17.42
N ALA A 28 18.99 -40.48 -16.76
CA ALA A 28 20.37 -40.73 -17.12
C ALA A 28 20.45 -41.38 -18.51
N GLN A 29 21.26 -40.81 -19.40
CA GLN A 29 21.70 -41.47 -20.62
C GLN A 29 23.23 -41.51 -20.63
N ASP A 30 23.76 -42.66 -21.02
CA ASP A 30 25.17 -43.06 -20.90
C ASP A 30 26.11 -42.10 -21.62
N ILE A 31 27.14 -41.64 -20.91
CA ILE A 31 28.18 -40.72 -21.42
C ILE A 31 29.46 -41.54 -21.68
N GLU A 32 29.98 -41.49 -22.91
CA GLU A 32 31.27 -42.07 -23.31
C GLU A 32 32.48 -41.41 -22.59
N ARG A 33 33.56 -42.18 -22.41
CA ARG A 33 34.76 -41.94 -21.57
C ARG A 33 35.82 -41.02 -22.27
N PRO A 34 36.77 -40.38 -21.53
CA PRO A 34 36.74 -38.95 -21.14
C PRO A 34 37.97 -38.10 -21.56
N ASP A 35 37.85 -36.77 -21.43
CA ASP A 35 38.96 -35.79 -21.43
C ASP A 35 39.09 -35.20 -20.00
N ASN A 36 40.03 -35.76 -19.22
CA ASN A 36 39.65 -36.33 -17.92
C ASN A 36 39.88 -35.45 -16.67
N SER A 37 39.35 -34.22 -16.64
CA SER A 37 39.18 -33.46 -15.37
C SER A 37 37.88 -32.67 -15.30
N ALA A 38 37.45 -32.04 -16.40
CA ALA A 38 36.14 -31.39 -16.49
C ALA A 38 35.00 -32.42 -16.35
N ASP A 39 35.13 -33.59 -16.98
CA ASP A 39 34.13 -34.65 -16.95
C ASP A 39 33.89 -35.21 -15.55
N MET A 40 34.94 -35.27 -14.71
CA MET A 40 34.82 -35.68 -13.30
C MET A 40 33.94 -34.70 -12.51
N PHE A 41 34.16 -33.40 -12.70
CA PHE A 41 33.31 -32.38 -12.09
C PHE A 41 31.88 -32.45 -12.60
N ILE A 42 31.67 -32.71 -13.90
CA ILE A 42 30.32 -32.88 -14.46
C ILE A 42 29.61 -34.08 -13.82
N GLN A 43 30.27 -35.25 -13.73
CA GLN A 43 29.70 -36.45 -13.12
C GLN A 43 29.38 -36.25 -11.64
N SER A 44 30.29 -35.63 -10.88
CA SER A 44 30.06 -35.32 -9.46
C SER A 44 28.90 -34.33 -9.29
N GLY A 45 28.86 -33.29 -10.11
CA GLY A 45 27.78 -32.30 -10.11
C GLY A 45 26.43 -32.90 -10.44
N VAL A 46 26.35 -33.83 -11.41
CA VAL A 46 25.10 -34.54 -11.76
C VAL A 46 24.63 -35.41 -10.59
N SER A 47 25.54 -36.11 -9.91
CA SER A 47 25.20 -36.89 -8.71
C SER A 47 24.63 -36.01 -7.60
N LYS A 48 25.25 -34.85 -7.33
CA LYS A 48 24.78 -33.86 -6.35
C LYS A 48 23.45 -33.21 -6.75
N LEU A 49 23.25 -32.93 -8.04
CA LEU A 49 21.99 -32.42 -8.56
C LEU A 49 20.85 -33.43 -8.30
N ASN A 50 21.09 -34.71 -8.54
CA ASN A 50 20.11 -35.78 -8.30
C ASN A 50 19.79 -35.99 -6.81
N SER A 51 20.73 -35.70 -5.90
CA SER A 51 20.49 -35.69 -4.46
C SER A 51 19.88 -34.38 -3.93
N ASN A 52 19.55 -33.43 -4.81
CA ASN A 52 19.08 -32.08 -4.50
C ASN A 52 20.10 -31.19 -3.76
N ASP A 53 21.37 -31.56 -3.75
CA ASP A 53 22.46 -30.72 -3.26
C ASP A 53 22.86 -29.71 -4.33
N TYR A 54 21.94 -28.80 -4.65
CA TYR A 54 22.09 -27.88 -5.77
C TYR A 54 23.28 -26.92 -5.57
N LYS A 55 23.60 -26.53 -4.33
CA LYS A 55 24.69 -25.62 -4.04
C LYS A 55 26.03 -26.22 -4.44
N ASN A 56 26.31 -27.45 -4.01
CA ASN A 56 27.56 -28.12 -4.34
C ASN A 56 27.58 -28.59 -5.81
N ALA A 57 26.42 -28.90 -6.40
CA ALA A 57 26.31 -29.17 -7.83
C ALA A 57 26.71 -27.94 -8.68
N ILE A 58 26.23 -26.74 -8.31
CA ILE A 58 26.61 -25.47 -8.96
C ILE A 58 28.13 -25.26 -8.93
N GLU A 59 28.76 -25.52 -7.79
CA GLU A 59 30.22 -25.38 -7.64
C GLU A 59 30.98 -26.33 -8.58
N ASP A 60 30.58 -27.60 -8.64
CA ASP A 60 31.18 -28.58 -9.54
C ASP A 60 31.03 -28.16 -11.01
N PHE A 61 29.84 -27.77 -11.45
CA PHE A 61 29.65 -27.34 -12.84
C PHE A 61 30.41 -26.06 -13.16
N ARG A 62 30.55 -25.12 -12.21
CA ARG A 62 31.42 -23.94 -12.37
C ARG A 62 32.88 -24.35 -12.51
N ASN A 63 33.35 -25.32 -11.74
CA ASN A 63 34.72 -25.85 -11.87
C ASN A 63 34.93 -26.56 -13.20
N ALA A 64 33.96 -27.35 -13.68
CA ALA A 64 33.98 -27.92 -15.02
C ALA A 64 34.10 -26.84 -16.12
N LEU A 65 33.37 -25.72 -15.98
CA LEU A 65 33.44 -24.60 -16.93
C LEU A 65 34.71 -23.75 -16.80
N LYS A 66 35.43 -23.78 -15.67
CA LYS A 66 36.78 -23.18 -15.60
C LYS A 66 37.77 -23.94 -16.48
N ILE A 67 37.64 -25.26 -16.54
CA ILE A 67 38.51 -26.15 -17.32
C ILE A 67 38.09 -26.16 -18.79
N SER A 68 36.79 -26.29 -19.05
CA SER A 68 36.20 -26.37 -20.38
C SER A 68 35.07 -25.33 -20.54
N PRO A 69 35.39 -24.05 -20.78
CA PRO A 69 34.42 -22.93 -20.79
C PRO A 69 33.27 -23.06 -21.79
N ASN A 70 33.44 -23.89 -22.82
CA ASN A 70 32.45 -24.12 -23.87
C ASN A 70 31.73 -25.47 -23.77
N ASN A 71 31.96 -26.24 -22.70
CA ASN A 71 31.27 -27.52 -22.50
C ASN A 71 29.76 -27.30 -22.35
N LYS A 72 28.98 -27.91 -23.26
CA LYS A 72 27.53 -27.72 -23.34
C LYS A 72 26.79 -28.37 -22.18
N ASP A 73 27.23 -29.55 -21.75
CA ASP A 73 26.60 -30.28 -20.65
C ASP A 73 26.80 -29.58 -19.31
N ALA A 74 28.02 -29.10 -19.03
CA ALA A 74 28.31 -28.30 -17.85
C ALA A 74 27.46 -27.01 -17.81
N LYS A 75 27.32 -26.28 -18.93
CA LYS A 75 26.41 -25.12 -19.02
C LYS A 75 24.96 -25.50 -18.76
N LYS A 76 24.51 -26.62 -19.34
CA LYS A 76 23.14 -27.12 -19.18
C LYS A 76 22.82 -27.49 -17.73
N TYR A 77 23.65 -28.31 -17.12
CA TYR A 77 23.43 -28.75 -15.74
C TYR A 77 23.67 -27.64 -14.72
N LEU A 78 24.57 -26.69 -15.00
CA LEU A 78 24.69 -25.46 -14.20
C LEU A 78 23.38 -24.67 -14.22
N ALA A 79 22.81 -24.42 -15.40
CA ALA A 79 21.55 -23.68 -15.52
C ALA A 79 20.38 -24.36 -14.79
N ILE A 80 20.28 -25.70 -14.89
CA ILE A 80 19.27 -26.48 -14.17
C ILE A 80 19.47 -26.37 -12.66
N SER A 81 20.71 -26.52 -12.19
CA SER A 81 21.04 -26.43 -10.76
C SER A 81 20.76 -25.04 -10.21
N LEU A 82 21.11 -23.98 -10.94
CA LEU A 82 20.81 -22.58 -10.58
C LEU A 82 19.31 -22.33 -10.46
N ASN A 83 18.51 -22.83 -11.42
CA ASN A 83 17.07 -22.72 -11.38
C ASN A 83 16.49 -23.42 -10.13
N ASN A 84 16.89 -24.66 -9.88
CA ASN A 84 16.36 -25.42 -8.74
C ASN A 84 16.82 -24.83 -7.40
N TYR A 85 18.07 -24.36 -7.32
CA TYR A 85 18.59 -23.70 -6.13
C TYR A 85 17.85 -22.40 -5.84
N ALA A 86 17.63 -21.56 -6.85
CA ALA A 86 16.86 -20.32 -6.73
C ALA A 86 15.48 -20.57 -6.11
N LEU A 87 14.77 -21.60 -6.59
CA LEU A 87 13.45 -21.98 -6.09
C LEU A 87 13.47 -22.52 -4.66
N MET A 88 14.56 -23.19 -4.27
CA MET A 88 14.73 -23.72 -2.91
C MET A 88 14.97 -22.60 -1.90
N VAL A 89 15.76 -21.59 -2.26
CA VAL A 89 16.21 -20.56 -1.31
C VAL A 89 15.29 -19.35 -1.22
N ILE A 90 14.19 -19.27 -1.98
CA ILE A 90 13.29 -18.07 -2.01
C ILE A 90 12.87 -17.57 -0.62
N LYS A 91 12.62 -18.48 0.32
CA LYS A 91 12.14 -18.14 1.67
C LYS A 91 13.25 -17.84 2.67
N GLU A 92 14.38 -18.53 2.55
CA GLU A 92 15.51 -18.47 3.50
C GLU A 92 16.53 -17.42 3.09
N ASP A 93 16.71 -17.24 1.78
CA ASP A 93 17.57 -16.26 1.16
C ASP A 93 16.71 -15.14 0.56
N LYS A 94 17.20 -13.90 0.62
CA LYS A 94 16.43 -12.76 0.14
C LYS A 94 16.07 -12.98 -1.33
N ILE A 95 14.84 -12.64 -1.72
CA ILE A 95 14.30 -12.79 -3.09
C ILE A 95 15.26 -12.30 -4.20
N ASP A 96 16.14 -11.35 -3.88
CA ASP A 96 17.16 -10.78 -4.76
C ASP A 96 18.23 -11.79 -5.19
N ASN A 97 18.66 -12.67 -4.29
CA ASN A 97 19.64 -13.71 -4.60
C ASN A 97 19.03 -14.78 -5.50
N ALA A 98 17.78 -15.18 -5.23
CA ALA A 98 17.03 -16.11 -6.08
C ALA A 98 16.85 -15.56 -7.51
N ILE A 99 16.54 -14.26 -7.65
CA ILE A 99 16.48 -13.60 -8.96
C ILE A 99 17.83 -13.69 -9.69
N SER A 100 18.94 -13.42 -8.99
CA SER A 100 20.29 -13.44 -9.59
C SER A 100 20.66 -14.83 -10.14
N TYR A 101 20.35 -15.91 -9.41
CA TYR A 101 20.57 -17.28 -9.87
C TYR A 101 19.74 -17.61 -11.13
N LEU A 102 18.49 -17.15 -11.20
CA LEU A 102 17.64 -17.36 -12.37
C LEU A 102 18.06 -16.52 -13.57
N GLU A 103 18.53 -15.29 -13.37
CA GLU A 103 19.13 -14.47 -14.44
C GLU A 103 20.34 -15.18 -15.06
N GLU A 104 21.21 -15.77 -14.23
CA GLU A 104 22.34 -16.59 -14.69
C GLU A 104 21.85 -17.84 -15.45
N SER A 105 20.85 -18.56 -14.92
CA SER A 105 20.25 -19.72 -15.57
C SER A 105 19.68 -19.41 -16.96
N VAL A 106 18.90 -18.32 -17.07
CA VAL A 106 18.33 -17.85 -18.35
C VAL A 106 19.43 -17.42 -19.31
N LYS A 107 20.51 -16.79 -18.84
CA LYS A 107 21.65 -16.41 -19.69
C LYS A 107 22.36 -17.63 -20.30
N LEU A 108 22.45 -18.73 -19.55
CA LEU A 108 23.15 -19.95 -19.97
C LEU A 108 22.37 -20.76 -21.02
N LEU A 109 21.06 -20.98 -20.80
CA LEU A 109 20.26 -21.86 -21.67
C LEU A 109 19.12 -21.17 -22.42
N LYS A 110 18.68 -19.98 -21.97
CA LYS A 110 17.48 -19.27 -22.48
C LYS A 110 16.22 -20.14 -22.49
N ASP A 111 16.17 -21.14 -21.61
CA ASP A 111 15.07 -22.08 -21.54
C ASP A 111 13.78 -21.44 -20.98
N GLU A 112 12.64 -21.92 -21.47
CA GLU A 112 11.31 -21.41 -21.13
C GLU A 112 10.90 -21.61 -19.66
N VAL A 113 11.33 -22.70 -19.02
CA VAL A 113 11.08 -22.95 -17.59
C VAL A 113 11.81 -21.92 -16.73
N ALA A 114 13.10 -21.68 -17.00
CA ALA A 114 13.89 -20.70 -16.27
C ALA A 114 13.34 -19.27 -16.48
N LYS A 115 12.91 -18.92 -17.70
CA LYS A 115 12.23 -17.64 -17.97
C LYS A 115 10.94 -17.49 -17.19
N LYS A 116 10.08 -18.53 -17.16
CA LYS A 116 8.83 -18.53 -16.39
C LYS A 116 9.09 -18.31 -14.90
N ASN A 117 10.06 -19.02 -14.33
CA ASN A 117 10.42 -18.87 -12.92
C ASN A 117 10.97 -17.46 -12.63
N LEU A 118 11.86 -16.94 -13.48
CA LEU A 118 12.40 -15.58 -13.34
C LEU A 118 11.29 -14.53 -13.42
N SER A 119 10.41 -14.64 -14.41
CA SER A 119 9.27 -13.74 -14.59
C SER A 119 8.35 -13.74 -13.36
N GLY A 120 8.06 -14.92 -12.79
CA GLY A 120 7.25 -15.05 -11.57
C GLY A 120 7.90 -14.44 -10.33
N LEU A 121 9.21 -14.62 -10.14
CA LEU A 121 9.95 -14.02 -9.02
C LEU A 121 10.05 -12.49 -9.14
N LEU A 122 10.29 -11.96 -10.34
CA LEU A 122 10.27 -10.52 -10.61
C LEU A 122 8.88 -9.93 -10.32
N LEU A 123 7.81 -10.62 -10.73
CA LEU A 123 6.43 -10.20 -10.44
C LEU A 123 6.12 -10.24 -8.94
N THR A 124 6.63 -11.25 -8.22
CA THR A 124 6.49 -11.35 -6.76
C THR A 124 7.15 -10.16 -6.07
N LYS A 125 8.37 -9.81 -6.50
CA LYS A 125 9.08 -8.64 -6.01
C LYS A 125 8.32 -7.34 -6.32
N ALA A 126 7.83 -7.17 -7.55
CA ALA A 126 7.01 -6.04 -7.96
C ALA A 126 5.75 -5.89 -7.08
N THR A 127 5.05 -7.00 -6.83
CA THR A 127 3.85 -7.03 -5.99
C THR A 127 4.17 -6.65 -4.54
N ASN A 128 5.29 -7.12 -4.00
CA ASN A 128 5.73 -6.77 -2.65
C ASN A 128 6.05 -5.27 -2.51
N LEU A 129 6.69 -4.68 -3.53
CA LEU A 129 6.97 -3.25 -3.60
C LEU A 129 5.68 -2.43 -3.74
N TYR A 130 4.76 -2.87 -4.60
CA TYR A 130 3.44 -2.24 -4.76
C TYR A 130 2.64 -2.24 -3.45
N ASN A 131 2.66 -3.34 -2.70
CA ASN A 131 2.02 -3.44 -1.38
C ASN A 131 2.65 -2.53 -0.32
N LYS A 132 3.93 -2.14 -0.51
CA LYS A 132 4.61 -1.13 0.32
C LYS A 132 4.41 0.29 -0.20
N HIS A 133 3.66 0.44 -1.29
CA HIS A 133 3.41 1.67 -2.03
C HIS A 133 4.68 2.28 -2.65
N GLU A 134 5.68 1.45 -2.96
CA GLU A 134 6.91 1.83 -3.66
C GLU A 134 6.68 1.71 -5.18
N LEU A 135 5.84 2.60 -5.73
CA LEU A 135 5.23 2.46 -7.07
C LEU A 135 6.25 2.42 -8.22
N ASN A 136 7.26 3.29 -8.21
CA ASN A 136 8.26 3.37 -9.28
C ASN A 136 9.12 2.09 -9.36
N ASP A 137 9.56 1.59 -8.20
CA ASP A 137 10.32 0.34 -8.14
C ASP A 137 9.44 -0.87 -8.51
N ALA A 138 8.19 -0.89 -8.04
CA ALA A 138 7.21 -1.88 -8.43
C ALA A 138 7.02 -1.91 -9.96
N LEU A 139 6.89 -0.75 -10.59
CA LEU A 139 6.75 -0.62 -12.04
C LEU A 139 8.00 -1.13 -12.77
N SER A 140 9.18 -0.82 -12.25
CA SER A 140 10.46 -1.30 -12.80
C SER A 140 10.52 -2.83 -12.81
N TYR A 141 10.19 -3.49 -11.69
CA TYR A 141 10.19 -4.96 -11.61
C TYR A 141 9.04 -5.61 -12.40
N ALA A 142 7.86 -4.98 -12.48
CA ALA A 142 6.76 -5.46 -13.31
C ALA A 142 7.13 -5.43 -14.80
N ASN A 143 7.79 -4.35 -15.26
CA ASN A 143 8.33 -4.26 -16.62
C ASN A 143 9.39 -5.34 -16.89
N LYS A 144 10.31 -5.59 -15.95
CA LYS A 144 11.30 -6.68 -16.07
C LYS A 144 10.61 -8.03 -16.22
N SER A 145 9.59 -8.31 -15.41
CA SER A 145 8.80 -9.55 -15.48
C SER A 145 8.14 -9.73 -16.86
N PHE A 146 7.50 -8.67 -17.37
CA PHE A 146 6.86 -8.66 -18.70
C PHE A 146 7.87 -8.82 -19.84
N ASN A 147 9.06 -8.22 -19.74
CA ASN A 147 10.09 -8.36 -20.78
C ASN A 147 10.71 -9.76 -20.85
N ILE A 148 10.70 -10.52 -19.74
CA ILE A 148 11.14 -11.93 -19.74
C ILE A 148 10.09 -12.83 -20.39
N LEU A 149 8.81 -12.58 -20.10
CA LEU A 149 7.70 -13.37 -20.61
C LEU A 149 6.59 -12.41 -21.07
N VAL A 150 6.68 -12.06 -22.35
CA VAL A 150 5.67 -11.25 -23.05
C VAL A 150 4.34 -12.02 -22.96
N ASP A 151 3.25 -11.32 -22.67
CA ASP A 151 1.92 -11.88 -22.38
C ASP A 151 1.73 -12.48 -20.97
N ASN A 152 2.52 -12.02 -19.99
CA ASN A 152 2.22 -12.27 -18.59
C ASN A 152 1.02 -11.41 -18.13
N PHE A 153 -0.17 -12.04 -18.06
CA PHE A 153 -1.42 -11.43 -17.60
C PHE A 153 -1.29 -10.71 -16.25
N GLU A 154 -0.64 -11.34 -15.26
CA GLU A 154 -0.54 -10.76 -13.92
C GLU A 154 0.42 -9.56 -13.89
N ALA A 155 1.48 -9.56 -14.72
CA ALA A 155 2.35 -8.41 -14.87
C ALA A 155 1.62 -7.23 -15.53
N LEU A 156 0.87 -7.47 -16.61
CA LEU A 156 0.07 -6.43 -17.28
C LEU A 156 -0.98 -5.82 -16.34
N ARG A 157 -1.68 -6.67 -15.60
CA ARG A 157 -2.67 -6.22 -14.60
C ARG A 157 -2.01 -5.39 -13.50
N LEU A 158 -0.88 -5.84 -12.95
CA LEU A 158 -0.14 -5.09 -11.92
C LEU A 158 0.36 -3.74 -12.47
N MET A 159 0.83 -3.69 -13.71
CA MET A 159 1.20 -2.43 -14.34
C MET A 159 -0.01 -1.49 -14.48
N GLY A 160 -1.18 -2.01 -14.86
CA GLY A 160 -2.44 -1.24 -14.87
C GLY A 160 -2.77 -0.65 -13.50
N ASP A 161 -2.67 -1.47 -12.44
CA ASP A 161 -2.84 -1.04 -11.04
C ASP A 161 -1.84 0.07 -10.66
N ILE A 162 -0.56 -0.10 -10.99
CA ILE A 162 0.50 0.88 -10.67
C ILE A 162 0.32 2.18 -11.45
N TYR A 163 0.03 2.13 -12.75
CA TYR A 163 -0.21 3.35 -13.53
C TYR A 163 -1.46 4.10 -13.07
N TYR A 164 -2.49 3.38 -12.61
CA TYR A 164 -3.66 4.00 -12.00
C TYR A 164 -3.29 4.76 -10.73
N ASP A 165 -2.53 4.15 -9.82
CA ASP A 165 -2.06 4.80 -8.59
C ASP A 165 -1.06 5.96 -8.87
N LEU A 166 -0.36 5.93 -10.00
CA LEU A 166 0.50 7.03 -10.49
C LEU A 166 -0.27 8.16 -11.23
N GLU A 167 -1.61 8.13 -11.25
CA GLU A 167 -2.48 9.06 -11.98
C GLU A 167 -2.26 9.10 -13.51
N LYS A 168 -1.66 8.05 -14.06
CA LYS A 168 -1.39 7.84 -15.48
C LYS A 168 -2.51 7.02 -16.09
N LEU A 169 -3.69 7.64 -16.19
CA LEU A 169 -4.95 6.96 -16.53
C LEU A 169 -4.94 6.35 -17.93
N ASP A 170 -4.26 6.97 -18.89
CA ASP A 170 -4.15 6.45 -20.26
C ASP A 170 -3.33 5.17 -20.31
N GLU A 171 -2.19 5.16 -19.62
CA GLU A 171 -1.34 3.98 -19.45
C GLU A 171 -2.07 2.89 -18.65
N ALA A 172 -2.78 3.25 -17.58
CA ALA A 172 -3.59 2.30 -16.81
C ALA A 172 -4.60 1.58 -17.71
N ILE A 173 -5.39 2.34 -18.49
CA ILE A 173 -6.35 1.80 -19.46
C ILE A 173 -5.63 0.91 -20.48
N LEU A 174 -4.50 1.36 -21.04
CA LEU A 174 -3.71 0.58 -22.00
C LEU A 174 -3.31 -0.79 -21.45
N TYR A 175 -2.74 -0.85 -20.24
CA TYR A 175 -2.25 -2.11 -19.67
C TYR A 175 -3.37 -3.03 -19.18
N TYR A 176 -4.47 -2.47 -18.63
CA TYR A 176 -5.67 -3.27 -18.36
C TYR A 176 -6.31 -3.81 -19.64
N SER A 177 -6.32 -3.05 -20.73
CA SER A 177 -6.81 -3.51 -22.04
C SER A 177 -5.97 -4.68 -22.56
N LYS A 178 -4.63 -4.58 -22.51
CA LYS A 178 -3.74 -5.69 -22.84
C LYS A 178 -3.98 -6.92 -21.96
N ALA A 179 -4.18 -6.74 -20.65
CA ALA A 179 -4.52 -7.85 -19.76
C ALA A 179 -5.88 -8.50 -20.13
N LYS A 180 -6.86 -7.69 -20.53
CA LYS A 180 -8.19 -8.15 -20.96
C LYS A 180 -8.13 -8.93 -22.27
N GLU A 181 -7.24 -8.59 -23.19
CA GLU A 181 -7.01 -9.35 -24.42
C GLU A 181 -6.57 -10.80 -24.12
N LEU A 182 -5.76 -11.00 -23.08
CA LEU A 182 -5.32 -12.34 -22.64
C LEU A 182 -6.39 -13.13 -21.90
N LYS A 183 -7.30 -12.45 -21.19
CA LYS A 183 -8.45 -13.07 -20.50
C LYS A 183 -9.77 -12.37 -20.84
N PRO A 184 -10.34 -12.60 -22.05
CA PRO A 184 -11.52 -11.87 -22.53
C PRO A 184 -12.77 -12.05 -21.66
N LEU A 185 -12.86 -13.13 -20.88
CA LEU A 185 -14.00 -13.42 -19.99
C LEU A 185 -13.85 -12.86 -18.57
N ASP A 186 -12.77 -12.15 -18.25
CA ASP A 186 -12.58 -11.56 -16.90
C ASP A 186 -13.52 -10.36 -16.68
N GLU A 187 -14.65 -10.58 -16.00
CA GLU A 187 -15.62 -9.52 -15.68
C GLU A 187 -15.05 -8.43 -14.76
N GLY A 188 -14.08 -8.76 -13.91
CA GLY A 188 -13.45 -7.81 -13.00
C GLY A 188 -12.66 -6.76 -13.77
N LEU A 189 -11.90 -7.20 -14.78
CA LEU A 189 -11.21 -6.30 -15.70
C LEU A 189 -12.17 -5.48 -16.57
N ALA A 190 -13.28 -6.07 -17.03
CA ALA A 190 -14.29 -5.33 -17.79
C ALA A 190 -14.86 -4.16 -16.97
N LYS A 191 -15.32 -4.44 -15.74
CA LYS A 191 -15.81 -3.41 -14.81
C LYS A 191 -14.76 -2.36 -14.48
N THR A 192 -13.50 -2.77 -14.34
CA THR A 192 -12.39 -1.84 -14.09
C THR A 192 -12.20 -0.90 -15.28
N LEU A 193 -12.13 -1.43 -16.51
CA LEU A 193 -11.98 -0.63 -17.71
C LEU A 193 -13.15 0.34 -17.93
N ASP A 194 -14.39 -0.11 -17.70
CA ASP A 194 -15.58 0.76 -17.81
C ASP A 194 -15.49 1.92 -16.81
N ARG A 195 -15.13 1.62 -15.55
CA ARG A 195 -14.89 2.64 -14.52
C ARG A 195 -13.81 3.64 -14.94
N LEU A 196 -12.66 3.17 -15.44
CA LEU A 196 -11.55 4.04 -15.85
C LEU A 196 -11.89 4.88 -17.08
N LYS A 197 -12.62 4.33 -18.04
CA LYS A 197 -13.11 5.10 -19.21
C LYS A 197 -14.09 6.18 -18.80
N ASN A 198 -14.99 5.88 -17.86
CA ASN A 198 -15.91 6.87 -17.29
C ASN A 198 -15.14 7.95 -16.52
N GLU A 199 -14.15 7.58 -15.70
CA GLU A 199 -13.27 8.53 -15.01
C GLU A 199 -12.51 9.41 -16.01
N LYS A 200 -12.01 8.84 -17.10
CA LYS A 200 -11.33 9.57 -18.18
C LYS A 200 -12.27 10.56 -18.87
N ALA A 201 -13.51 10.15 -19.15
CA ALA A 201 -14.52 11.02 -19.74
C ALA A 201 -14.86 12.18 -18.80
N LEU A 202 -15.03 11.89 -17.50
CA LEU A 202 -15.26 12.90 -16.47
C LEU A 202 -14.07 13.84 -16.32
N LYS A 203 -12.82 13.40 -16.50
CA LYS A 203 -11.63 14.27 -16.40
C LYS A 203 -11.71 15.51 -17.30
N SER A 204 -12.46 15.46 -18.41
CA SER A 204 -12.68 16.62 -19.28
C SER A 204 -13.47 17.76 -18.62
N SER A 205 -14.29 17.48 -17.60
CA SER A 205 -14.98 18.50 -16.79
C SER A 205 -14.09 19.06 -15.69
N PHE A 206 -12.86 18.59 -15.54
CA PHE A 206 -11.91 19.05 -14.54
C PHE A 206 -10.75 19.82 -15.15
N LYS A 207 -10.18 20.73 -14.35
CA LYS A 207 -8.93 21.43 -14.65
C LYS A 207 -7.92 21.18 -13.54
N ASP A 208 -6.64 21.20 -13.90
CA ASP A 208 -5.54 21.03 -12.95
C ASP A 208 -4.90 22.38 -12.62
N ILE A 209 -4.50 22.57 -11.36
CA ILE A 209 -3.73 23.72 -10.88
C ILE A 209 -2.27 23.28 -10.76
N PRO A 210 -1.32 23.99 -11.39
CA PRO A 210 0.10 23.66 -11.29
C PRO A 210 0.60 23.67 -9.85
N SER A 211 1.21 22.56 -9.43
CA SER A 211 1.81 22.36 -8.11
C SER A 211 2.91 21.30 -8.15
N ASP A 212 3.95 21.49 -7.34
CA ASP A 212 5.11 20.59 -7.28
C ASP A 212 4.84 19.33 -6.46
N ARG A 213 3.95 19.44 -5.46
CA ARG A 213 3.71 18.41 -4.43
C ARG A 213 2.33 17.78 -4.50
N PHE A 214 1.43 18.41 -5.24
CA PHE A 214 0.04 18.01 -5.34
C PHE A 214 -0.39 17.95 -6.80
N ILE A 215 -1.32 17.05 -7.11
CA ILE A 215 -2.13 17.12 -8.32
C ILE A 215 -3.46 17.71 -7.87
N ILE A 216 -3.60 19.02 -7.97
CA ILE A 216 -4.80 19.74 -7.54
C ILE A 216 -5.73 19.84 -8.74
N ARG A 217 -6.86 19.16 -8.67
CA ARG A 217 -7.85 19.06 -9.74
C ARG A 217 -9.16 19.65 -9.25
N TYR A 218 -9.82 20.48 -10.04
CA TYR A 218 -11.11 21.05 -9.68
C TYR A 218 -12.13 20.89 -10.81
N GLU A 219 -13.38 20.62 -10.42
CA GLU A 219 -14.49 20.56 -11.35
C GLU A 219 -14.79 21.97 -11.89
N LYS A 220 -14.84 22.12 -13.21
CA LYS A 220 -15.13 23.39 -13.87
C LYS A 220 -16.61 23.71 -13.72
N GLU A 221 -16.95 24.46 -12.68
CA GLU A 221 -18.27 25.08 -12.54
C GLU A 221 -18.27 26.55 -12.98
N THR A 222 -19.47 27.12 -13.10
CA THR A 222 -19.74 28.55 -13.27
C THR A 222 -19.76 29.29 -11.93
N THR A 223 -18.91 28.89 -10.97
CA THR A 223 -18.77 29.59 -9.68
C THR A 223 -17.63 30.61 -9.78
N ASP A 224 -17.80 31.77 -9.15
CA ASP A 224 -16.75 32.82 -9.07
C ASP A 224 -15.64 32.47 -8.05
N PHE A 225 -15.54 31.21 -7.63
CA PHE A 225 -14.57 30.80 -6.62
C PHE A 225 -13.15 30.72 -7.20
N ASP A 226 -12.19 31.34 -6.50
CA ASP A 226 -10.77 31.26 -6.87
C ASP A 226 -10.13 29.97 -6.36
N TYR A 227 -10.17 28.92 -7.18
CA TYR A 227 -9.59 27.61 -6.87
C TYR A 227 -8.06 27.66 -6.61
N TYR A 228 -7.34 28.69 -7.07
CA TYR A 228 -5.89 28.80 -6.84
C TYR A 228 -5.53 28.99 -5.36
N GLN A 229 -6.49 29.38 -4.52
CA GLN A 229 -6.34 29.52 -3.07
C GLN A 229 -6.08 28.19 -2.34
N PHE A 230 -6.43 27.05 -2.95
CA PHE A 230 -6.10 25.74 -2.38
C PHE A 230 -4.59 25.44 -2.41
N ARG A 231 -3.84 25.98 -3.37
CA ARG A 231 -2.40 25.72 -3.50
C ARG A 231 -1.59 26.19 -2.28
N PRO A 232 -1.70 27.44 -1.79
CA PRO A 232 -1.00 27.86 -0.57
C PRO A 232 -1.47 27.08 0.67
N ILE A 233 -2.77 26.78 0.80
CA ILE A 233 -3.32 25.98 1.91
C ILE A 233 -2.66 24.59 1.97
N LEU A 234 -2.61 23.90 0.83
CA LEU A 234 -1.99 22.58 0.72
C LEU A 234 -0.48 22.61 0.98
N ASN A 235 0.22 23.64 0.49
CA ASN A 235 1.64 23.80 0.76
C ASN A 235 1.93 24.09 2.24
N GLU A 236 1.05 24.83 2.92
CA GLU A 236 1.14 25.05 4.36
C GLU A 236 0.93 23.75 5.14
N ALA A 237 -0.15 23.01 4.83
CA ALA A 237 -0.43 21.70 5.43
C ALA A 237 0.72 20.71 5.22
N TYR A 238 1.29 20.66 4.01
CA TYR A 238 2.48 19.85 3.70
C TYR A 238 3.63 20.14 4.66
N ARG A 239 3.88 21.42 4.95
CA ARG A 239 5.01 21.87 5.76
C ARG A 239 4.78 21.61 7.23
N ILE A 240 3.61 21.97 7.76
CA ILE A 240 3.28 21.87 9.18
C ILE A 240 3.06 20.41 9.57
N ILE A 241 2.12 19.73 8.92
CA ILE A 241 1.75 18.36 9.27
C ILE A 241 2.88 17.39 8.89
N GLY A 242 3.58 17.65 7.78
CA GLY A 242 4.79 16.88 7.44
C GLY A 242 5.89 17.01 8.50
N GLN A 243 6.05 18.20 9.09
CA GLN A 243 6.95 18.41 10.22
C GLN A 243 6.44 17.70 11.48
N ASP A 244 5.15 17.67 11.78
CA ASP A 244 4.67 16.99 12.98
C ASP A 244 4.79 15.46 12.85
N LEU A 245 4.42 14.91 11.69
CA LEU A 245 4.45 13.48 11.40
C LEU A 245 5.77 12.95 10.84
N ASN A 246 6.79 13.80 10.67
CA ASN A 246 8.10 13.41 10.10
C ASN A 246 8.02 12.72 8.75
N LEU A 247 7.09 13.14 7.91
CA LEU A 247 6.92 12.56 6.59
C LEU A 247 6.70 13.67 5.56
N PHE A 248 7.53 13.62 4.53
CA PHE A 248 7.49 14.51 3.38
C PHE A 248 7.40 13.64 2.13
N PRO A 249 6.17 13.35 1.64
CA PRO A 249 6.00 12.49 0.49
C PRO A 249 6.71 13.07 -0.75
N ASN A 250 7.45 12.21 -1.45
CA ASN A 250 8.07 12.56 -2.73
C ASN A 250 7.07 12.45 -3.89
N GLU A 251 6.13 11.51 -3.79
CA GLU A 251 5.04 11.35 -4.75
C GLU A 251 3.98 12.43 -4.53
N LYS A 252 3.36 12.89 -5.63
CA LYS A 252 2.33 13.92 -5.55
C LYS A 252 1.04 13.36 -4.96
N ILE A 253 0.45 14.07 -4.01
CA ILE A 253 -0.87 13.72 -3.47
C ILE A 253 -1.95 14.34 -4.35
N VAL A 254 -2.95 13.53 -4.71
CA VAL A 254 -4.07 13.97 -5.54
C VAL A 254 -5.12 14.63 -4.65
N VAL A 255 -5.52 15.84 -5.04
CA VAL A 255 -6.57 16.62 -4.37
C VAL A 255 -7.61 16.96 -5.43
N ILE A 256 -8.85 16.52 -5.22
CA ILE A 256 -9.95 16.76 -6.15
C ILE A 256 -11.00 17.62 -5.45
N ILE A 257 -11.25 18.79 -6.01
CA ILE A 257 -12.24 19.75 -5.53
C ILE A 257 -13.50 19.57 -6.39
N TYR A 258 -14.59 19.21 -5.75
CA TYR A 258 -15.88 18.95 -6.40
C TYR A 258 -16.85 20.09 -6.16
N SER A 259 -17.82 20.22 -7.06
CA SER A 259 -19.08 20.88 -6.72
C SER A 259 -19.79 20.17 -5.56
N GLU A 260 -20.66 20.89 -4.86
CA GLU A 260 -21.47 20.28 -3.79
C GLU A 260 -22.35 19.14 -4.33
N GLU A 261 -22.88 19.28 -5.56
CA GLU A 261 -23.73 18.28 -6.19
C GLU A 261 -22.96 17.01 -6.57
N SER A 262 -21.81 17.15 -7.26
CA SER A 262 -20.97 16.02 -7.63
C SER A 262 -20.41 15.32 -6.39
N TYR A 263 -20.07 16.06 -5.34
CA TYR A 263 -19.60 15.46 -4.09
C TYR A 263 -20.68 14.61 -3.40
N LYS A 264 -21.94 15.05 -3.39
CA LYS A 264 -23.06 14.26 -2.86
C LYS A 264 -23.24 12.93 -3.59
N LYS A 265 -22.97 12.90 -4.90
CA LYS A 265 -23.05 11.67 -5.73
C LYS A 265 -21.92 10.67 -5.48
N LEU A 266 -20.76 11.12 -4.98
CA LEU A 266 -19.64 10.24 -4.64
C LEU A 266 -19.93 9.37 -3.41
N LYS A 267 -20.83 9.79 -2.52
CA LYS A 267 -20.90 9.22 -1.17
C LYS A 267 -21.71 7.93 -1.09
N SER A 268 -21.01 6.87 -0.68
CA SER A 268 -21.55 5.69 0.00
C SER A 268 -21.45 5.80 1.54
N GLN A 269 -21.15 7.00 2.08
CA GLN A 269 -20.94 7.29 3.51
C GLN A 269 -21.91 8.38 4.00
N PRO A 270 -22.14 8.52 5.33
CA PRO A 270 -23.08 9.49 5.88
C PRO A 270 -22.84 10.92 5.36
N SER A 271 -23.94 11.66 5.21
CA SER A 271 -23.94 13.06 4.72
C SER A 271 -23.02 13.99 5.52
N SER A 272 -22.73 13.66 6.78
CA SER A 272 -21.96 14.47 7.75
C SER A 272 -20.45 14.59 7.51
N VAL A 273 -19.82 13.79 6.64
CA VAL A 273 -18.35 13.85 6.45
C VAL A 273 -17.94 15.08 5.63
N THR A 274 -17.09 15.95 6.18
CA THR A 274 -16.72 17.27 5.61
C THR A 274 -15.67 17.20 4.49
N GLY A 275 -14.83 16.17 4.48
CA GLY A 275 -13.91 15.78 3.41
C GLY A 275 -13.91 14.25 3.21
N LEU A 276 -13.07 13.73 2.31
CA LEU A 276 -12.86 12.28 2.21
C LEU A 276 -11.46 11.97 1.70
N PHE A 277 -10.77 11.07 2.39
CA PHE A 277 -9.54 10.44 1.92
C PHE A 277 -9.76 8.95 1.63
N ASP A 278 -9.57 8.53 0.37
CA ASP A 278 -9.64 7.13 -0.06
C ASP A 278 -8.38 6.65 -0.83
N GLY A 279 -7.31 7.44 -0.75
CA GLY A 279 -6.15 7.40 -1.64
C GLY A 279 -5.99 8.74 -2.38
N LYS A 280 -7.10 9.44 -2.61
CA LYS A 280 -7.13 10.84 -3.05
C LYS A 280 -7.84 11.67 -1.98
N ILE A 281 -7.51 12.96 -1.88
CA ILE A 281 -8.21 13.91 -1.01
C ILE A 281 -9.37 14.50 -1.82
N HIS A 282 -10.59 14.34 -1.35
CA HIS A 282 -11.80 14.89 -1.98
C HIS A 282 -12.35 16.04 -1.13
N ILE A 283 -12.51 17.22 -1.72
CA ILE A 283 -12.98 18.43 -1.04
C ILE A 283 -14.27 18.93 -1.71
N PRO A 284 -15.40 19.04 -0.99
CA PRO A 284 -16.58 19.71 -1.53
C PRO A 284 -16.44 21.22 -1.47
N LEU A 285 -16.65 21.89 -2.61
CA LEU A 285 -16.85 23.34 -2.64
C LEU A 285 -18.25 23.66 -2.11
N ARG A 286 -18.31 24.61 -1.17
CA ARG A 286 -19.55 25.08 -0.54
C ARG A 286 -19.81 26.51 -0.97
N SER A 287 -21.00 26.77 -1.51
CA SER A 287 -21.37 28.04 -2.16
C SER A 287 -21.35 29.27 -1.24
N ASN A 288 -21.43 29.07 0.09
CA ASN A 288 -21.55 30.14 1.08
C ASN A 288 -20.30 30.35 1.94
N VAL A 289 -19.20 29.65 1.65
CA VAL A 289 -17.97 29.76 2.45
C VAL A 289 -17.22 31.02 2.07
N LYS A 290 -17.20 31.99 2.99
CA LYS A 290 -16.40 33.21 2.87
C LYS A 290 -15.05 33.09 3.60
N ASP A 291 -14.96 32.18 4.58
CA ASP A 291 -13.76 31.97 5.36
C ASP A 291 -12.97 30.78 4.81
N LEU A 292 -11.76 31.06 4.31
CA LEU A 292 -10.84 30.04 3.83
C LEU A 292 -10.39 29.07 4.94
N ASN A 293 -10.57 29.40 6.22
CA ASN A 293 -10.29 28.50 7.31
C ASN A 293 -11.15 27.24 7.26
N GLU A 294 -12.37 27.26 6.67
CA GLU A 294 -13.16 26.05 6.48
C GLU A 294 -12.48 25.05 5.55
N TYR A 295 -11.94 25.52 4.43
CA TYR A 295 -11.18 24.65 3.53
C TYR A 295 -9.84 24.24 4.11
N LYS A 296 -9.19 25.15 4.86
CA LYS A 296 -7.94 24.85 5.55
C LYS A 296 -8.12 23.76 6.60
N SER A 297 -9.21 23.77 7.37
CA SER A 297 -9.52 22.72 8.36
C SER A 297 -9.67 21.36 7.70
N ILE A 298 -10.47 21.28 6.62
CA ILE A 298 -10.65 20.06 5.82
C ILE A 298 -9.32 19.57 5.25
N VAL A 299 -8.51 20.46 4.68
CA VAL A 299 -7.20 20.09 4.14
C VAL A 299 -6.28 19.53 5.22
N TYR A 300 -6.26 20.12 6.42
CA TYR A 300 -5.44 19.63 7.52
C TYR A 300 -5.87 18.23 7.97
N HIS A 301 -7.18 18.02 8.08
CA HIS A 301 -7.76 16.72 8.42
C HIS A 301 -7.38 15.65 7.38
N GLU A 302 -7.74 15.87 6.11
CA GLU A 302 -7.58 14.85 5.06
C GLU A 302 -6.12 14.61 4.68
N TYR A 303 -5.26 15.65 4.74
CA TYR A 303 -3.82 15.47 4.52
C TYR A 303 -3.17 14.65 5.66
N THR A 304 -3.67 14.79 6.89
CA THR A 304 -3.22 13.95 8.02
C THR A 304 -3.53 12.48 7.76
N HIS A 305 -4.73 12.15 7.27
CA HIS A 305 -5.05 10.79 6.84
C HIS A 305 -4.11 10.29 5.75
N ALA A 306 -3.79 11.12 4.76
CA ALA A 306 -2.87 10.74 3.68
C ALA A 306 -1.47 10.37 4.21
N LEU A 307 -0.94 11.15 5.17
CA LEU A 307 0.35 10.86 5.78
C LEU A 307 0.31 9.62 6.69
N ILE A 308 -0.72 9.46 7.51
CA ILE A 308 -0.88 8.28 8.37
C ILE A 308 -1.04 7.01 7.53
N PHE A 309 -1.77 7.09 6.41
CA PHE A 309 -1.87 5.99 5.46
C PHE A 309 -0.50 5.60 4.91
N ASN A 310 0.31 6.57 4.47
CA ASN A 310 1.67 6.31 3.99
C ASN A 310 2.58 5.74 5.08
N LEU A 311 2.49 6.23 6.31
CA LEU A 311 3.29 5.75 7.44
C LEU A 311 2.94 4.30 7.81
N THR A 312 1.64 3.97 7.82
CA THR A 312 1.13 2.71 8.39
C THR A 312 0.68 1.68 7.35
N LEU A 313 0.64 2.02 6.06
CA LEU A 313 0.00 1.25 4.98
C LEU A 313 -1.47 0.92 5.28
N GLY A 314 -2.20 1.91 5.82
CA GLY A 314 -3.61 1.78 6.18
C GLY A 314 -3.87 0.84 7.37
N ARG A 315 -2.86 0.56 8.19
CA ARG A 315 -2.97 -0.31 9.39
C ARG A 315 -3.15 0.46 10.70
N CYS A 316 -3.28 1.79 10.63
CA CYS A 316 -3.60 2.60 11.80
C CYS A 316 -5.01 2.26 12.31
N PRO A 317 -5.22 2.05 13.62
CA PRO A 317 -6.56 1.91 14.17
C PRO A 317 -7.36 3.19 13.93
N VAL A 318 -8.67 3.06 13.75
CA VAL A 318 -9.52 4.16 13.28
C VAL A 318 -9.49 5.30 14.28
N TRP A 319 -9.64 5.02 15.59
CA TRP A 319 -9.63 6.06 16.61
C TRP A 319 -8.34 6.89 16.62
N LEU A 320 -7.18 6.29 16.37
CA LEU A 320 -5.91 7.01 16.36
C LEU A 320 -5.78 7.85 15.09
N ASN A 321 -6.25 7.32 13.96
CA ASN A 321 -6.25 8.02 12.70
C ASN A 321 -7.16 9.26 12.72
N GLU A 322 -8.41 9.12 13.17
CA GLU A 322 -9.32 10.27 13.34
C GLU A 322 -8.79 11.23 14.42
N GLY A 323 -8.34 10.72 15.56
CA GLY A 323 -7.89 11.55 16.67
C GLY A 323 -6.70 12.44 16.32
N LEU A 324 -5.74 11.91 15.54
CA LEU A 324 -4.62 12.70 15.03
C LEU A 324 -5.07 13.70 13.94
N ALA A 325 -6.02 13.33 13.08
CA ALA A 325 -6.56 14.24 12.08
C ALA A 325 -7.31 15.42 12.72
N GLU A 326 -8.17 15.14 13.70
CA GLU A 326 -8.83 16.15 14.54
C GLU A 326 -7.82 17.02 15.29
N TYR A 327 -6.72 16.43 15.78
CA TYR A 327 -5.67 17.19 16.45
C TYR A 327 -5.02 18.22 15.52
N GLU A 328 -4.68 17.83 14.30
CA GLU A 328 -4.09 18.75 13.33
C GLU A 328 -5.12 19.79 12.83
N GLU A 329 -6.36 19.38 12.58
CA GLU A 329 -7.47 20.28 12.25
C GLU A 329 -7.71 21.34 13.34
N SER A 330 -7.55 20.96 14.61
CA SER A 330 -7.80 21.83 15.78
C SER A 330 -6.98 23.12 15.80
N ARG A 331 -5.87 23.17 15.04
CA ARG A 331 -5.04 24.37 14.86
C ARG A 331 -5.75 25.48 14.09
N VAL A 332 -6.72 25.11 13.28
CA VAL A 332 -7.49 25.99 12.40
C VAL A 332 -8.89 26.19 12.97
N MET A 333 -9.54 25.09 13.35
CA MET A 333 -10.87 25.10 13.96
C MET A 333 -10.87 24.35 15.28
N PRO A 334 -10.97 25.04 16.42
CA PRO A 334 -10.98 24.38 17.73
C PRO A 334 -12.08 23.32 17.83
N VAL A 335 -11.70 22.12 18.25
CA VAL A 335 -12.64 21.02 18.51
C VAL A 335 -13.52 21.38 19.70
N LYS A 336 -14.84 21.34 19.52
CA LYS A 336 -15.82 21.47 20.61
C LYS A 336 -15.78 20.20 21.45
N THR A 337 -15.83 20.33 22.77
CA THR A 337 -15.73 19.18 23.68
C THR A 337 -16.92 19.09 24.64
N ASP A 338 -18.07 19.66 24.28
CA ASP A 338 -19.21 19.77 25.20
C ASP A 338 -19.86 18.42 25.48
N ILE A 339 -19.86 17.53 24.48
CA ILE A 339 -20.44 16.18 24.60
C ILE A 339 -19.52 15.32 25.47
N LEU A 340 -18.20 15.40 25.27
CA LEU A 340 -17.18 14.77 26.09
C LEU A 340 -17.27 15.22 27.55
N LYS A 341 -17.39 16.53 27.80
CA LYS A 341 -17.54 17.09 29.15
C LYS A 341 -18.78 16.53 29.85
N THR A 342 -19.88 16.41 29.12
CA THR A 342 -21.13 15.81 29.63
C THR A 342 -20.94 14.32 29.90
N ALA A 343 -20.31 13.59 28.98
CA ALA A 343 -20.07 12.17 29.11
C ALA A 343 -19.14 11.84 30.28
N LEU A 344 -18.10 12.66 30.51
CA LEU A 344 -17.19 12.58 31.65
C LEU A 344 -17.92 12.75 32.98
N LYS A 345 -18.81 13.74 33.11
CA LYS A 345 -19.62 13.97 34.31
C LYS A 345 -20.56 12.81 34.61
N ASN A 346 -21.11 12.20 33.56
CA ASN A 346 -22.07 11.09 33.67
C ASN A 346 -21.40 9.71 33.70
N ASN A 347 -20.07 9.62 33.71
CA ASN A 347 -19.30 8.38 33.63
C ASN A 347 -19.73 7.47 32.46
N SER A 348 -19.94 8.08 31.29
CA SER A 348 -20.49 7.48 30.07
C SER A 348 -19.56 7.56 28.87
N LEU A 349 -18.26 7.74 29.13
CA LEU A 349 -17.21 7.70 28.10
C LEU A 349 -17.15 6.33 27.43
N ILE A 350 -16.76 6.30 26.16
CA ILE A 350 -16.54 5.07 25.41
C ILE A 350 -15.23 4.44 25.89
N ASN A 351 -15.20 3.11 26.00
CA ASN A 351 -13.97 2.41 26.29
C ASN A 351 -13.06 2.43 25.05
N ILE A 352 -11.76 2.71 25.21
CA ILE A 352 -10.78 2.69 24.10
C ILE A 352 -10.85 1.37 23.31
N THR A 353 -11.09 0.23 23.96
CA THR A 353 -11.20 -1.07 23.25
C THR A 353 -12.37 -1.13 22.27
N SER A 354 -13.38 -0.29 22.43
CA SER A 354 -14.60 -0.26 21.62
C SER A 354 -14.63 0.89 20.62
N LEU A 355 -13.71 1.86 20.67
CA LEU A 355 -13.72 3.02 19.79
C LEU A 355 -13.68 2.64 18.30
N ASP A 356 -12.80 1.70 17.92
CA ASP A 356 -12.71 1.23 16.52
C ASP A 356 -14.04 0.62 16.05
N GLU A 357 -14.70 -0.16 16.89
CA GLU A 357 -16.00 -0.78 16.57
C GLU A 357 -17.09 0.28 16.38
N VAL A 358 -17.11 1.31 17.25
CA VAL A 358 -18.04 2.44 17.14
C VAL A 358 -17.82 3.19 15.83
N PHE A 359 -16.58 3.55 15.49
CA PHE A 359 -16.29 4.22 14.22
C PHE A 359 -16.67 3.34 13.01
N LEU A 360 -16.35 2.05 13.04
CA LEU A 360 -16.67 1.14 11.94
C LEU A 360 -18.19 0.99 11.76
N LEU A 361 -18.95 0.91 12.85
CA LEU A 361 -20.41 0.86 12.83
C LEU A 361 -20.96 2.13 12.15
N ILE A 362 -20.57 3.30 12.64
CA ILE A 362 -21.03 4.60 12.12
C ILE A 362 -20.66 4.77 10.64
N LYS A 363 -19.40 4.49 10.26
CA LYS A 363 -18.91 4.64 8.88
C LYS A 363 -19.52 3.64 7.89
N SER A 364 -20.23 2.61 8.39
CA SER A 364 -20.93 1.61 7.57
C SER A 364 -22.40 1.97 7.28
N GLN A 365 -22.97 2.93 8.01
CA GLN A 365 -24.36 3.33 7.86
C GLN A 365 -24.52 4.39 6.77
N LYS A 366 -25.67 4.42 6.10
CA LYS A 366 -26.00 5.48 5.13
C LYS A 366 -26.54 6.73 5.82
N GLU A 367 -27.36 6.52 6.84
CA GLU A 367 -27.98 7.57 7.65
C GLU A 367 -27.85 7.17 9.11
N LEU A 368 -27.59 8.15 9.98
CA LEU A 368 -27.41 7.95 11.42
C LEU A 368 -28.65 8.45 12.15
N THR A 369 -29.17 7.65 13.10
CA THR A 369 -30.18 8.11 14.06
C THR A 369 -29.61 9.23 14.95
N PRO A 370 -30.44 10.07 15.60
CA PRO A 370 -29.94 11.10 16.51
C PRO A 370 -29.04 10.56 17.63
N LYS A 371 -29.32 9.34 18.10
CA LYS A 371 -28.48 8.65 19.08
C LYS A 371 -27.11 8.29 18.52
N GLU A 372 -27.06 7.76 17.30
CA GLU A 372 -25.80 7.42 16.61
C GLU A 372 -25.01 8.66 16.22
N GLN A 373 -25.67 9.78 15.89
CA GLN A 373 -25.02 11.07 15.68
C GLN A 373 -24.35 11.56 16.97
N GLY A 374 -25.05 11.49 18.11
CA GLY A 374 -24.46 11.83 19.41
C GLY A 374 -23.29 10.92 19.79
N LEU A 375 -23.41 9.62 19.53
CA LEU A 375 -22.33 8.65 19.74
C LEU A 375 -21.12 8.93 18.83
N MET A 376 -21.37 9.30 17.57
CA MET A 376 -20.33 9.70 16.63
C MET A 376 -19.58 10.91 17.14
N MET A 377 -20.28 11.99 17.50
CA MET A 377 -19.65 13.20 18.02
C MET A 377 -18.80 12.90 19.26
N LEU A 378 -19.32 12.12 20.20
CA LEU A 378 -18.55 11.68 21.37
C LEU A 378 -17.28 10.91 20.95
N ALA A 379 -17.37 9.98 20.00
CA ALA A 379 -16.22 9.20 19.54
C ALA A 379 -15.12 10.08 18.92
N TYR A 380 -15.47 11.11 18.13
CA TYR A 380 -14.49 12.07 17.60
C TYR A 380 -13.87 12.93 18.71
N GLU A 381 -14.67 13.45 19.65
CA GLU A 381 -14.15 14.24 20.78
C GLU A 381 -13.22 13.41 21.70
N GLU A 382 -13.54 12.13 21.93
CA GLU A 382 -12.70 11.20 22.67
C GLU A 382 -11.41 10.86 21.92
N ALA A 383 -11.50 10.54 20.63
CA ALA A 383 -10.34 10.27 19.79
C ALA A 383 -9.38 11.47 19.75
N TYR A 384 -9.90 12.68 19.56
CA TYR A 384 -9.13 13.92 19.60
C TYR A 384 -8.40 14.11 20.93
N THR A 385 -9.12 14.02 22.05
CA THR A 385 -8.51 14.27 23.36
C THR A 385 -7.54 13.16 23.78
N LEU A 386 -7.76 11.93 23.34
CA LEU A 386 -6.84 10.81 23.53
C LEU A 386 -5.57 10.98 22.70
N ALA A 387 -5.69 11.37 21.43
CA ALA A 387 -4.54 11.71 20.59
C ALA A 387 -3.73 12.88 21.19
N ARG A 388 -4.42 13.94 21.64
CA ARG A 388 -3.82 15.06 22.35
C ARG A 388 -3.07 14.64 23.61
N TYR A 389 -3.65 13.76 24.43
CA TYR A 389 -2.99 13.19 25.60
C TYR A 389 -1.70 12.45 25.22
N ILE A 390 -1.74 11.62 24.17
CA ILE A 390 -0.56 10.89 23.69
C ILE A 390 0.52 11.87 23.21
N LEU A 391 0.16 12.88 22.41
CA LEU A 391 1.11 13.85 21.87
C LEU A 391 1.73 14.77 22.94
N HIS A 392 0.99 15.08 24.00
CA HIS A 392 1.52 15.88 25.12
C HIS A 392 2.45 15.07 26.04
N ARG A 393 2.18 13.77 26.21
CA ARG A 393 2.93 12.91 27.13
C ARG A 393 4.14 12.24 26.49
N PHE A 394 4.04 11.91 25.20
CA PHE A 394 5.04 11.12 24.50
C PHE A 394 5.68 11.92 23.37
N THR A 395 6.96 11.67 23.13
CA THR A 395 7.71 12.41 22.12
C THR A 395 7.33 11.96 20.71
N ARG A 396 7.61 12.81 19.72
CA ARG A 396 7.50 12.47 18.29
C ARG A 396 8.20 11.16 17.91
N ALA A 397 9.32 10.83 18.57
CA ALA A 397 10.01 9.56 18.36
C ALA A 397 9.16 8.34 18.77
N HIS A 398 8.35 8.45 19.83
CA HIS A 398 7.40 7.39 20.21
C HIS A 398 6.35 7.20 19.13
N LEU A 399 5.80 8.31 18.61
CA LEU A 399 4.81 8.27 17.53
C LEU A 399 5.36 7.61 16.25
N GLN A 400 6.60 7.91 15.88
CA GLN A 400 7.27 7.26 14.74
C GLN A 400 7.41 5.75 14.93
N ARG A 401 7.78 5.30 16.14
CA ARG A 401 7.87 3.86 16.44
C ARG A 401 6.50 3.19 16.42
N ILE A 402 5.45 3.86 16.93
CA ILE A 402 4.06 3.39 16.84
C ILE A 402 3.70 3.14 15.37
N PHE A 403 3.91 4.13 14.50
CA PHE A 403 3.60 3.98 13.08
C PHE A 403 4.43 2.89 12.40
N SER A 404 5.72 2.78 12.70
CA SER A 404 6.58 1.72 12.17
C SER A 404 6.09 0.32 12.57
N ARG A 405 5.66 0.13 13.82
CA ARG A 405 5.15 -1.16 14.31
C ARG A 405 3.79 -1.49 13.70
N LEU A 406 2.90 -0.50 13.58
CA LEU A 406 1.63 -0.64 12.87
C LEU A 406 1.84 -0.98 11.39
N ARG A 407 2.81 -0.35 10.73
CA ARG A 407 3.22 -0.66 9.34
C ARG A 407 3.60 -2.13 9.19
N MET A 408 4.26 -2.72 10.18
CA MET A 408 4.63 -4.14 10.21
C MET A 408 3.45 -5.08 10.54
N GLY A 409 2.25 -4.56 10.82
CA GLY A 409 1.07 -5.34 11.18
C GLY A 409 1.01 -5.76 12.63
N VAL A 410 1.79 -5.14 13.51
CA VAL A 410 1.72 -5.40 14.96
C VAL A 410 0.40 -4.81 15.49
N PRO A 411 -0.43 -5.58 16.22
CA PRO A 411 -1.69 -5.07 16.77
C PRO A 411 -1.50 -3.91 17.75
N ILE A 412 -2.42 -2.93 17.75
CA ILE A 412 -2.32 -1.69 18.55
C ILE A 412 -2.07 -1.95 20.04
N HIS A 413 -2.73 -2.93 20.67
CA HIS A 413 -2.51 -3.23 22.09
C HIS A 413 -1.06 -3.64 22.39
N SER A 414 -0.41 -4.36 21.47
CA SER A 414 1.00 -4.74 21.58
C SER A 414 1.92 -3.56 21.34
N VAL A 415 1.55 -2.65 20.41
CA VAL A 415 2.30 -1.42 20.13
C VAL A 415 2.25 -0.46 21.31
N LEU A 416 1.09 -0.25 21.95
CA LEU A 416 0.98 0.60 23.13
C LEU A 416 1.84 0.08 24.28
N LYS A 417 1.86 -1.24 24.49
CA LYS A 417 2.68 -1.86 25.52
C LYS A 417 4.18 -1.73 25.23
N SER A 418 4.62 -1.94 23.99
CA SER A 418 6.05 -1.89 23.64
C SER A 418 6.58 -0.48 23.50
N GLU A 419 5.79 0.46 22.98
CA GLU A 419 6.25 1.80 22.65
C GLU A 419 5.90 2.83 23.73
N LEU A 420 4.73 2.72 24.36
CA LEU A 420 4.28 3.68 25.38
C LEU A 420 4.43 3.15 26.81
N TYR A 421 4.80 1.87 26.97
CA TYR A 421 4.87 1.17 28.26
C TYR A 421 3.53 1.18 29.02
N LEU A 422 2.42 1.21 28.29
CA LEU A 422 1.06 1.20 28.84
C LEU A 422 0.24 0.06 28.25
N THR A 423 -0.52 -0.63 29.10
CA THR A 423 -1.67 -1.41 28.62
C THR A 423 -2.82 -0.48 28.21
N VAL A 424 -3.80 -1.00 27.49
CA VAL A 424 -4.98 -0.20 27.08
C VAL A 424 -5.75 0.30 28.31
N GLU A 425 -5.85 -0.52 29.35
CA GLU A 425 -6.52 -0.17 30.61
C GLU A 425 -5.78 0.93 31.36
N GLN A 426 -4.45 0.86 31.39
CA GLN A 426 -3.61 1.90 31.98
C GLN A 426 -3.71 3.21 31.20
N LEU A 427 -3.75 3.14 29.87
CA LEU A 427 -3.96 4.29 29.00
C LEU A 427 -5.32 4.93 29.26
N GLN A 428 -6.42 4.15 29.28
CA GLN A 428 -7.77 4.63 29.59
C GLN A 428 -7.79 5.37 30.93
N LYS A 429 -7.25 4.74 31.98
CA LYS A 429 -7.23 5.33 33.32
C LYS A 429 -6.49 6.66 33.34
N GLN A 430 -5.28 6.70 32.77
CA GLN A 430 -4.47 7.92 32.78
C GLN A 430 -5.06 9.03 31.91
N TRP A 431 -5.68 8.68 30.78
CA TRP A 431 -6.38 9.63 29.93
C TRP A 431 -7.61 10.21 30.64
N ILE A 432 -8.41 9.42 31.35
CA ILE A 432 -9.55 9.93 32.14
C ILE A 432 -9.07 10.90 33.22
N GLU A 433 -7.97 10.63 33.91
CA GLU A 433 -7.41 11.57 34.89
C GLU A 433 -6.93 12.88 34.22
N TYR A 434 -6.32 12.77 33.03
CA TYR A 434 -6.01 13.95 32.21
C TYR A 434 -7.27 14.74 31.84
N LEU A 435 -8.36 14.06 31.47
CA LEU A 435 -9.63 14.72 31.16
C LEU A 435 -10.17 15.48 32.37
N LYS A 436 -10.17 14.88 33.55
CA LYS A 436 -10.63 15.54 34.79
C LYS A 436 -9.86 16.82 35.09
N GLN A 437 -8.56 16.85 34.80
CA GLN A 437 -7.72 18.02 35.05
C GLN A 437 -7.91 19.16 34.04
N ASN A 438 -8.33 18.84 32.81
CA ASN A 438 -8.29 19.79 31.69
C ASN A 438 -9.68 20.12 31.10
N TYR A 439 -10.72 19.34 31.45
CA TYR A 439 -12.06 19.44 30.85
C TYR A 439 -13.19 19.32 31.89
N GLN A 440 -12.94 19.51 33.20
CA GLN A 440 -14.01 19.53 34.21
C GLN A 440 -14.90 20.77 34.15
#